data_AF-A0A1I0J256-F1
#
_entry.id   AF-A0A1I0J256-F1
#
_cell.length_a   1.000
_cell.length_b   1.000
_cell.length_c   1.000
_cell.angle_alpha   90.00
_cell.angle_beta   90.00
_cell.angle_gamma   90.00
#
_symmetry.space_group_name_H-M   'P 1'
#
loop_
_entity.id
_entity.type
_entity.pdbx_description
1 polymer ?
#
loop_
_entity_poly.entity_id
_entity_poly.type
_entity_poly.pdbx_seq_one_letter_code
_entity_poly.pdbx_strand_id
1 'polypeptide(L)'
;MTEEEMQAQIDKLTKAQEAMAAKNDELLSEVKAERAKRREAEAAAEQAARDAEEKATEAAEKAGDVETLRKQLEAKHAKDIEKLTRERDDAAGQLNKLVIDGGIDSALDAAGMAPAFKKMLRLSFAADHQIEIKDGQAFVGGDALAEVVKKWTESDEISGLKAAGQANGSGAPGGGKQISKSLSDMGDAERLALAREGKLKAAQGQ
;
A
#
# COMPACT_ATOMS: atom_id res chain seq x y z
N MET A 1 -39.14 -14.36 -29.98
CA MET A 1 -39.46 -13.75 -28.68
C MET A 1 -40.20 -12.46 -29.00
N THR A 2 -41.49 -12.42 -28.70
CA THR A 2 -42.29 -11.20 -28.91
C THR A 2 -41.91 -10.15 -27.86
N GLU A 3 -42.20 -8.90 -28.14
CA GLU A 3 -41.94 -7.78 -27.23
C GLU A 3 -42.60 -7.99 -25.85
N GLU A 4 -43.76 -8.64 -25.86
CA GLU A 4 -44.53 -9.01 -24.68
C GLU A 4 -43.85 -10.13 -23.84
N GLU A 5 -43.25 -11.12 -24.51
CA GLU A 5 -42.47 -12.18 -23.84
C GLU A 5 -41.20 -11.63 -23.19
N MET A 6 -40.56 -10.64 -23.82
CA MET A 6 -39.36 -9.98 -23.30
C MET A 6 -39.68 -9.10 -22.10
N GLN A 7 -40.78 -8.34 -22.14
CA GLN A 7 -41.25 -7.55 -21.00
C GLN A 7 -41.64 -8.43 -19.81
N ALA A 8 -42.33 -9.55 -20.05
CA ALA A 8 -42.65 -10.52 -19.00
C ALA A 8 -41.39 -11.13 -18.36
N GLN A 9 -40.32 -11.33 -19.13
CA GLN A 9 -39.05 -11.85 -18.63
C GLN A 9 -38.29 -10.81 -17.81
N ILE A 10 -38.30 -9.53 -18.22
CA ILE A 10 -37.74 -8.41 -17.46
C ILE A 10 -38.46 -8.27 -16.12
N ASP A 11 -39.80 -8.25 -16.10
CA ASP A 11 -40.58 -8.10 -14.87
C ASP A 11 -40.33 -9.25 -13.89
N LYS A 12 -40.15 -10.48 -14.41
CA LYS A 12 -39.80 -11.65 -13.61
C LYS A 12 -38.40 -11.53 -13.00
N LEU A 13 -37.42 -11.05 -13.78
CA LEU A 13 -36.05 -10.85 -13.31
C LEU A 13 -35.97 -9.73 -12.27
N THR A 14 -36.68 -8.62 -12.47
CA THR A 14 -36.75 -7.51 -11.51
C THR A 14 -37.34 -7.97 -10.18
N LYS A 15 -38.47 -8.71 -10.21
CA LYS A 15 -39.07 -9.28 -8.99
C LYS A 15 -38.14 -10.27 -8.29
N ALA A 16 -37.41 -11.08 -9.04
CA ALA A 16 -36.44 -12.01 -8.48
C ALA A 16 -35.24 -11.27 -7.86
N GLN A 17 -34.77 -10.19 -8.49
CA GLN A 17 -33.70 -9.36 -7.98
C GLN A 17 -34.11 -8.65 -6.68
N GLU A 18 -35.31 -8.09 -6.63
CA GLU A 18 -35.86 -7.44 -5.43
C GLU A 18 -36.01 -8.44 -4.27
N ALA A 19 -36.54 -9.64 -4.55
CA ALA A 19 -36.66 -10.70 -3.56
C ALA A 19 -35.29 -11.18 -3.06
N MET A 20 -34.30 -11.31 -3.95
CA MET A 20 -32.92 -11.64 -3.58
C MET A 20 -32.27 -10.53 -2.77
N ALA A 21 -32.46 -9.25 -3.14
CA ALA A 21 -31.93 -8.11 -2.40
C ALA A 21 -32.50 -8.06 -0.98
N ALA A 22 -33.83 -8.20 -0.84
CA ALA A 22 -34.49 -8.24 0.45
C ALA A 22 -33.97 -9.39 1.34
N LYS A 23 -33.80 -10.59 0.77
CA LYS A 23 -33.23 -11.75 1.49
C LYS A 23 -31.75 -11.56 1.83
N ASN A 24 -30.99 -10.88 0.98
CA ASN A 24 -29.60 -10.55 1.25
C ASN A 24 -29.49 -9.60 2.45
N ASP A 25 -30.31 -8.55 2.47
CA ASP A 25 -30.35 -7.57 3.57
C ASP A 25 -30.78 -8.23 4.90
N GLU A 26 -31.79 -9.11 4.85
CA GLU A 26 -32.25 -9.90 6.01
C GLU A 26 -31.12 -10.78 6.54
N LEU A 27 -30.49 -11.60 5.68
CA LEU A 27 -29.39 -12.48 6.07
C LEU A 27 -28.17 -11.70 6.58
N LEU A 28 -27.84 -10.56 5.98
CA LEU A 28 -26.76 -9.70 6.45
C LEU A 28 -27.06 -9.13 7.84
N SER A 29 -28.32 -8.76 8.10
CA SER A 29 -28.76 -8.30 9.41
C SER A 29 -28.66 -9.41 10.46
N GLU A 30 -29.14 -10.61 10.15
CA GLU A 30 -29.04 -11.78 11.04
C GLU A 30 -27.59 -12.16 11.32
N VAL A 31 -26.73 -12.21 10.29
CA VAL A 31 -25.30 -12.50 10.45
C VAL A 31 -24.62 -11.45 11.33
N LYS A 32 -24.97 -10.17 11.21
CA LYS A 32 -24.45 -9.12 12.08
C LYS A 32 -24.91 -9.30 13.53
N ALA A 33 -26.20 -9.57 13.74
CA ALA A 33 -26.77 -9.79 15.07
C ALA A 33 -26.14 -11.01 15.75
N GLU A 34 -25.98 -12.11 15.02
CA GLU A 34 -25.39 -13.34 15.55
C GLU A 34 -23.90 -13.17 15.86
N ARG A 35 -23.17 -12.46 15.00
CA ARG A 35 -21.76 -12.09 15.28
C ARG A 35 -21.64 -11.20 16.52
N ALA A 36 -22.57 -10.27 16.74
CA ALA A 36 -22.59 -9.43 17.93
C ALA A 36 -22.83 -10.27 19.19
N LYS A 37 -23.88 -11.11 19.20
CA LYS A 37 -24.16 -12.04 20.30
C LYS A 37 -22.99 -12.97 20.60
N ARG A 38 -22.34 -13.51 19.56
CA ARG A 38 -21.17 -14.38 19.74
C ARG A 38 -20.01 -13.64 20.40
N ARG A 39 -19.73 -12.40 20.00
CA ARG A 39 -18.69 -11.58 20.62
C ARG A 39 -19.01 -11.24 22.07
N GLU A 40 -20.27 -10.92 22.37
CA GLU A 40 -20.72 -10.66 23.76
C GLU A 40 -20.61 -11.91 24.62
N ALA A 41 -21.03 -13.08 24.12
CA ALA A 41 -20.91 -14.34 24.82
C ALA A 41 -19.44 -14.74 25.06
N GLU A 42 -18.57 -14.52 24.07
CA GLU A 42 -17.13 -14.77 24.18
C GLU A 42 -16.48 -13.85 25.22
N ALA A 43 -16.80 -12.55 25.21
CA ALA A 43 -16.32 -11.60 26.21
C ALA A 43 -16.83 -11.94 27.63
N ALA A 44 -18.10 -12.33 27.76
CA ALA A 44 -18.67 -12.73 29.05
C ALA A 44 -18.03 -14.03 29.58
N ALA A 45 -17.75 -15.00 28.71
CA ALA A 45 -17.06 -16.23 29.09
C ALA A 45 -15.60 -15.96 29.51
N GLU A 46 -14.90 -15.07 28.81
CA GLU A 46 -13.55 -14.66 29.18
C GLU A 46 -13.53 -13.95 30.53
N GLN A 47 -14.47 -13.03 30.78
CA GLN A 47 -14.58 -12.35 32.08
C GLN A 47 -14.89 -13.34 33.20
N ALA A 48 -15.84 -14.26 33.01
CA ALA A 48 -16.17 -15.27 34.02
C ALA A 48 -14.97 -16.20 34.32
N ALA A 49 -14.16 -16.54 33.32
CA ALA A 49 -12.95 -17.32 33.51
C ALA A 49 -11.89 -16.55 34.33
N ARG A 50 -11.72 -15.25 34.08
CA ARG A 50 -10.82 -14.38 34.86
C ARG A 50 -11.27 -14.28 36.32
N ASP A 51 -12.55 -14.01 36.55
CA ASP A 51 -13.11 -13.88 37.90
C ASP A 51 -12.99 -15.20 38.69
N ALA A 52 -13.14 -16.34 38.02
CA ALA A 52 -12.95 -17.66 38.63
C ALA A 52 -11.47 -17.94 38.97
N GLU A 53 -10.55 -17.56 38.08
CA GLU A 53 -9.10 -17.67 38.30
C GLU A 53 -8.68 -16.80 39.50
N GLU A 54 -9.17 -15.56 39.58
CA GLU A 54 -8.86 -14.62 40.67
C GLU A 54 -9.37 -15.12 42.02
N LYS A 55 -10.62 -15.60 42.09
CA LYS A 55 -11.18 -16.22 43.31
C LYS A 55 -10.42 -17.46 43.75
N ALA A 56 -9.99 -18.30 42.81
CA ALA A 56 -9.17 -19.47 43.11
C ALA A 56 -7.78 -19.08 43.61
N THR A 57 -7.23 -17.96 43.11
CA THR A 57 -5.95 -17.42 43.58
C THR A 57 -6.08 -16.91 45.01
N GLU A 58 -7.07 -16.06 45.31
CA GLU A 58 -7.31 -15.55 46.67
C GLU A 58 -7.58 -16.66 47.70
N ALA A 59 -8.31 -17.71 47.30
CA ALA A 59 -8.57 -18.84 48.17
C ALA A 59 -7.29 -19.63 48.49
N ALA A 60 -6.41 -19.81 47.50
CA ALA A 60 -5.12 -20.48 47.70
C ALA A 60 -4.15 -19.63 48.53
N GLU A 61 -4.14 -18.30 48.36
CA GLU A 61 -3.39 -17.36 49.21
C GLU A 61 -3.84 -17.43 50.67
N LYS A 62 -5.16 -17.41 50.92
CA LYS A 62 -5.73 -17.51 52.27
C LYS A 62 -5.48 -18.88 52.91
N ALA A 63 -5.44 -19.95 52.11
CA ALA A 63 -5.19 -21.31 52.57
C ALA A 63 -3.70 -21.62 52.76
N GLY A 64 -2.78 -20.74 52.31
CA GLY A 64 -1.34 -21.01 52.30
C GLY A 64 -0.96 -22.18 51.39
N ASP A 65 -1.78 -22.49 50.38
CA ASP A 65 -1.56 -23.60 49.45
C ASP A 65 -0.58 -23.19 48.36
N VAL A 66 0.71 -23.26 48.71
CA VAL A 66 1.85 -22.89 47.87
C VAL A 66 1.87 -23.69 46.56
N GLU A 67 1.39 -24.93 46.54
CA GLU A 67 1.40 -25.77 45.33
C GLU A 67 0.36 -25.27 44.31
N THR A 68 -0.84 -24.91 44.78
CA THR A 68 -1.89 -24.34 43.92
C THR A 68 -1.49 -22.97 43.40
N LEU A 69 -0.89 -22.10 44.23
CA LEU A 69 -0.38 -20.80 43.80
C LEU A 69 0.74 -20.94 42.76
N ARG A 70 1.64 -21.90 42.94
CA ARG A 70 2.72 -22.16 41.98
C ARG A 70 2.17 -22.62 40.64
N LYS A 71 1.21 -23.54 40.61
CA LYS A 71 0.55 -24.00 39.36
C LYS A 71 -0.18 -22.86 38.65
N GLN A 72 -0.88 -22.01 39.40
CA GLN A 72 -1.56 -20.84 38.84
C GLN A 72 -0.56 -19.81 38.28
N LEU A 73 0.54 -19.58 38.98
CA LEU A 73 1.59 -18.67 38.53
C LEU A 73 2.29 -19.19 37.27
N GLU A 74 2.62 -20.49 37.22
CA GLU A 74 3.18 -21.15 36.03
C GLU A 74 2.22 -21.06 34.84
N ALA A 75 0.91 -21.27 35.06
CA ALA A 75 -0.10 -21.13 34.02
C ALA A 75 -0.24 -19.68 33.51
N LYS A 76 -0.22 -18.68 34.42
CA LYS A 76 -0.22 -17.25 34.05
C LYS A 76 1.02 -16.88 33.24
N HIS A 77 2.21 -17.25 33.72
CA HIS A 77 3.44 -17.01 32.98
C HIS A 77 3.46 -17.68 31.61
N ALA A 78 2.93 -18.90 31.48
CA ALA A 78 2.83 -19.56 30.17
C ALA A 78 1.93 -18.77 29.21
N LYS A 79 0.75 -18.32 29.67
CA LYS A 79 -0.16 -17.46 28.88
C LYS A 79 0.49 -16.13 28.52
N ASP A 80 1.17 -15.50 29.46
CA ASP A 80 1.84 -14.21 29.25
C ASP A 80 3.00 -14.34 28.26
N ILE A 81 3.79 -15.40 28.35
CA ILE A 81 4.86 -15.70 27.38
C ILE A 81 4.27 -15.90 26.00
N GLU A 82 3.20 -16.67 25.86
CA GLU A 82 2.54 -16.89 24.56
C GLU A 82 1.99 -15.59 23.99
N LYS A 83 1.32 -14.78 24.82
CA LYS A 83 0.79 -13.47 24.44
C LYS A 83 1.89 -12.50 24.02
N LEU A 84 2.93 -12.33 24.84
CA LEU A 84 4.05 -11.44 24.54
C LEU A 84 4.84 -11.92 23.32
N THR A 85 4.94 -13.24 23.11
CA THR A 85 5.56 -13.79 21.90
C THR A 85 4.78 -13.41 20.65
N ARG A 86 3.44 -13.56 20.68
CA ARG A 86 2.56 -13.14 19.59
C ARG A 86 2.64 -11.64 19.34
N GLU A 87 2.51 -10.82 20.38
CA GLU A 87 2.61 -9.36 20.26
C GLU A 87 3.96 -8.93 19.69
N ARG A 88 5.05 -9.59 20.10
CA ARG A 88 6.40 -9.37 19.55
C ARG A 88 6.48 -9.76 18.08
N ASP A 89 5.94 -10.91 17.69
CA ASP A 89 5.94 -11.37 16.29
C ASP A 89 5.10 -10.46 15.40
N ASP A 90 3.92 -10.03 15.87
CA ASP A 90 3.05 -9.08 15.17
C ASP A 90 3.71 -7.72 15.00
N ALA A 91 4.29 -7.18 16.09
CA ALA A 91 5.02 -5.92 16.05
C ALA A 91 6.25 -5.99 15.13
N ALA A 92 7.00 -7.09 15.16
CA ALA A 92 8.11 -7.33 14.26
C ALA A 92 7.64 -7.41 12.80
N GLY A 93 6.54 -8.10 12.52
CA GLY A 93 5.95 -8.17 11.18
C GLY A 93 5.51 -6.79 10.66
N GLN A 94 4.87 -5.98 11.51
CA GLN A 94 4.49 -4.61 11.17
C GLN A 94 5.70 -3.72 10.92
N LEU A 95 6.71 -3.78 11.79
CA LEU A 95 7.97 -3.04 11.63
C LEU A 95 8.65 -3.42 10.31
N ASN A 96 8.77 -4.73 10.05
CA ASN A 96 9.39 -5.24 8.83
C ASN A 96 8.68 -4.73 7.59
N LYS A 97 7.35 -4.75 7.60
CA LYS A 97 6.55 -4.18 6.51
C LYS A 97 6.80 -2.70 6.31
N LEU A 98 6.87 -1.91 7.39
CA LEU A 98 7.16 -0.47 7.31
C LEU A 98 8.56 -0.18 6.76
N VAL A 99 9.57 -0.97 7.16
CA VAL A 99 10.94 -0.86 6.66
C VAL A 99 10.99 -1.16 5.16
N ILE A 100 10.30 -2.21 4.72
CA ILE A 100 10.23 -2.58 3.30
C ILE A 100 9.48 -1.53 2.51
N ASP A 101 8.25 -1.19 2.91
CA ASP A 101 7.40 -0.25 2.19
C ASP A 101 8.08 1.13 2.09
N GLY A 102 8.62 1.64 3.20
CA GLY A 102 9.33 2.92 3.24
C GLY A 102 10.65 2.89 2.46
N GLY A 103 11.38 1.78 2.50
CA GLY A 103 12.62 1.59 1.73
C GLY A 103 12.36 1.58 0.22
N ILE A 104 11.31 0.89 -0.22
CA ILE A 104 10.89 0.90 -1.64
C ILE A 104 10.42 2.30 -2.03
N ASP A 105 9.51 2.91 -1.26
CA ASP A 105 8.97 4.24 -1.57
C ASP A 105 10.11 5.28 -1.66
N SER A 106 11.05 5.30 -0.72
CA SER A 106 12.20 6.21 -0.79
C SER A 106 13.08 5.98 -2.02
N ALA A 107 13.25 4.73 -2.46
CA ALA A 107 14.05 4.41 -3.64
C ALA A 107 13.31 4.77 -4.94
N LEU A 108 12.00 4.58 -5.01
CA LEU A 108 11.15 5.03 -6.12
C LEU A 108 11.17 6.56 -6.23
N ASP A 109 11.17 7.26 -5.10
CA ASP A 109 11.25 8.73 -5.03
C ASP A 109 12.60 9.23 -5.56
N ALA A 110 13.68 8.61 -5.11
CA ALA A 110 15.03 8.90 -5.59
C ALA A 110 15.18 8.60 -7.10
N ALA A 111 14.47 7.60 -7.62
CA ALA A 111 14.43 7.26 -9.04
C ALA A 111 13.53 8.21 -9.88
N GLY A 112 12.80 9.13 -9.24
CA GLY A 112 11.92 10.09 -9.93
C GLY A 112 10.63 9.46 -10.46
N MET A 113 10.17 8.36 -9.86
CA MET A 113 8.94 7.68 -10.28
C MET A 113 7.70 8.53 -10.02
N ALA A 114 6.74 8.51 -10.94
CA ALA A 114 5.54 9.34 -10.79
C ALA A 114 4.76 8.92 -9.54
N PRO A 115 4.34 9.87 -8.67
CA PRO A 115 3.59 9.56 -7.45
C PRO A 115 2.32 8.74 -7.67
N ALA A 116 1.66 8.93 -8.83
CA ALA A 116 0.46 8.18 -9.22
C ALA A 116 0.70 6.65 -9.32
N PHE A 117 1.92 6.23 -9.65
CA PHE A 117 2.26 4.81 -9.84
C PHE A 117 2.98 4.19 -8.64
N LYS A 118 3.44 4.97 -7.66
CA LYS A 118 4.25 4.47 -6.52
C LYS A 118 3.60 3.29 -5.79
N LYS A 119 2.31 3.40 -5.45
CA LYS A 119 1.58 2.31 -4.75
C LYS A 119 1.58 1.01 -5.55
N MET A 120 1.37 1.10 -6.86
CA MET A 120 1.37 -0.07 -7.75
C MET A 120 2.77 -0.66 -7.88
N LEU A 121 3.78 0.18 -8.13
CA LEU A 121 5.17 -0.24 -8.27
C LEU A 121 5.69 -0.89 -6.99
N ARG A 122 5.37 -0.32 -5.82
CA ARG A 122 5.71 -0.90 -4.53
C ARG A 122 5.11 -2.29 -4.35
N LEU A 123 3.82 -2.44 -4.66
CA LEU A 123 3.14 -3.72 -4.53
C LEU A 123 3.69 -4.77 -5.51
N SER A 124 3.99 -4.37 -6.75
CA SER A 124 4.61 -5.25 -7.75
C SER A 124 6.00 -5.71 -7.30
N PHE A 125 6.87 -4.76 -6.95
CA PHE A 125 8.23 -5.08 -6.51
C PHE A 125 8.24 -6.01 -5.29
N ALA A 126 7.41 -5.70 -4.28
CA ALA A 126 7.30 -6.52 -3.07
C ALA A 126 6.71 -7.92 -3.34
N ALA A 127 5.91 -8.09 -4.39
CA ALA A 127 5.36 -9.40 -4.77
C ALA A 127 6.37 -10.23 -5.57
N ASP A 128 7.16 -9.59 -6.42
CA ASP A 128 8.09 -10.26 -7.34
C ASP A 128 9.43 -10.59 -6.68
N HIS A 129 9.78 -9.94 -5.57
CA HIS A 129 11.08 -10.05 -4.94
C HIS A 129 10.99 -10.63 -3.53
N GLN A 130 11.86 -11.59 -3.23
CA GLN A 130 12.03 -12.10 -1.87
C GLN A 130 12.90 -11.13 -1.07
N ILE A 131 12.25 -10.29 -0.27
CA ILE A 131 12.91 -9.26 0.54
C ILE A 131 13.21 -9.82 1.93
N GLU A 132 14.48 -9.78 2.32
CA GLU A 132 14.96 -10.19 3.64
C GLU A 132 15.31 -8.97 4.49
N ILE A 133 15.06 -9.03 5.79
CA ILE A 133 15.51 -8.00 6.73
C ILE A 133 16.66 -8.55 7.57
N LYS A 134 17.79 -7.84 7.55
CA LYS A 134 18.98 -8.14 8.36
C LYS A 134 19.39 -6.85 9.07
N ASP A 135 19.55 -6.93 10.39
CA ASP A 135 19.96 -5.79 11.23
C ASP A 135 19.14 -4.51 11.02
N GLY A 136 17.83 -4.67 10.79
CA GLY A 136 16.90 -3.55 10.55
C GLY A 136 16.96 -2.93 9.14
N GLN A 137 17.73 -3.53 8.23
CA GLN A 137 17.84 -3.10 6.83
C GLN A 137 17.27 -4.17 5.90
N ALA A 138 16.65 -3.73 4.81
CA ALA A 138 16.07 -4.62 3.81
C ALA A 138 17.05 -4.92 2.67
N PHE A 139 17.09 -6.19 2.26
CA PHE A 139 17.95 -6.74 1.21
C PHE A 139 17.15 -7.62 0.25
N VAL A 140 17.58 -7.70 -1.00
CA VAL A 140 17.08 -8.66 -1.99
C VAL A 140 18.27 -9.42 -2.55
N GLY A 141 18.30 -10.74 -2.37
CA GLY A 141 19.39 -11.58 -2.89
C GLY A 141 20.79 -11.21 -2.35
N GLY A 142 20.87 -10.55 -1.19
CA GLY A 142 22.13 -10.06 -0.60
C GLY A 142 22.49 -8.61 -0.95
N ASP A 143 21.83 -8.01 -1.95
CA ASP A 143 22.00 -6.60 -2.29
C ASP A 143 21.05 -5.72 -1.47
N ALA A 144 21.47 -4.47 -1.18
CA ALA A 144 20.62 -3.52 -0.48
C ALA A 144 19.36 -3.19 -1.29
N LEU A 145 18.20 -3.18 -0.64
CA LEU A 145 16.89 -2.95 -1.27
C LEU A 145 16.89 -1.73 -2.19
N ALA A 146 17.45 -0.60 -1.74
CA ALA A 146 17.48 0.64 -2.51
C ALA A 146 18.22 0.50 -3.86
N GLU A 147 19.32 -0.25 -3.89
CA GLU A 147 20.09 -0.48 -5.12
C GLU A 147 19.33 -1.38 -6.11
N VAL A 148 18.64 -2.40 -5.59
CA VAL A 148 17.84 -3.30 -6.43
C VAL A 148 16.63 -2.56 -7.01
N VAL A 149 15.91 -1.78 -6.20
CA VAL A 149 14.79 -0.94 -6.67
C VAL A 149 15.28 0.05 -7.71
N LYS A 150 16.43 0.70 -7.50
CA LYS A 150 17.00 1.62 -8.48
C LYS A 150 17.27 0.93 -9.83
N LYS A 151 17.99 -0.19 -9.84
CA LYS A 151 18.25 -0.98 -11.06
C LYS A 151 16.94 -1.41 -11.73
N TRP A 152 15.94 -1.80 -10.95
CA TRP A 152 14.63 -2.17 -11.46
C TRP A 152 13.90 -1.00 -12.14
N THR A 153 13.93 0.20 -11.55
CA THR A 153 13.33 1.42 -12.15
C THR A 153 14.04 1.91 -13.42
N GLU A 154 15.27 1.45 -13.65
CA GLU A 154 16.03 1.73 -14.88
C GLU A 154 15.73 0.72 -15.99
N SER A 155 14.99 -0.37 -15.70
CA SER A 155 14.59 -1.35 -16.71
C SER A 155 13.58 -0.78 -17.72
N ASP A 156 13.58 -1.34 -18.93
CA ASP A 156 12.67 -0.94 -20.01
C ASP A 156 11.18 -1.12 -19.66
N GLU A 157 10.87 -2.00 -18.69
CA GLU A 157 9.49 -2.32 -18.29
C GLU A 157 8.79 -1.16 -17.58
N ILE A 158 9.52 -0.40 -16.77
CA ILE A 158 8.93 0.62 -15.90
C ILE A 158 9.60 2.00 -15.97
N SER A 159 10.72 2.14 -16.69
CA SER A 159 11.42 3.43 -16.84
C SER A 159 10.54 4.54 -17.43
N GLY A 160 9.54 4.19 -18.25
CA GLY A 160 8.56 5.10 -18.82
C GLY A 160 7.55 5.68 -17.81
N LEU A 161 7.49 5.17 -16.58
CA LEU A 161 6.55 5.60 -15.54
C LEU A 161 7.12 6.71 -14.63
N LYS A 162 8.28 7.29 -15.00
CA LYS A 162 8.85 8.46 -14.32
C LYS A 162 7.95 9.69 -14.43
N ALA A 163 7.98 10.56 -13.43
CA ALA A 163 7.18 11.77 -13.43
C ALA A 163 7.51 12.63 -14.66
N ALA A 164 6.47 13.12 -15.37
CA ALA A 164 6.61 14.09 -16.44
C ALA A 164 7.06 15.43 -15.84
N GLY A 165 8.36 15.56 -15.61
CA GLY A 165 8.97 16.65 -14.84
C GLY A 165 10.46 16.50 -14.57
N GLN A 166 11.15 15.59 -15.26
CA GLN A 166 12.59 15.68 -15.55
C GLN A 166 12.87 14.88 -16.83
N ALA A 167 12.14 15.24 -17.89
CA ALA A 167 12.39 14.73 -19.23
C ALA A 167 13.71 15.33 -19.76
N ASN A 168 14.84 14.71 -19.42
CA ASN A 168 16.03 14.81 -20.27
C ASN A 168 15.77 13.94 -21.50
N GLY A 169 15.10 14.56 -22.49
CA GLY A 169 15.27 14.28 -23.91
C GLY A 169 14.93 12.89 -24.43
N SER A 170 13.75 12.77 -25.04
CA SER A 170 13.64 12.20 -26.39
C SER A 170 12.38 12.72 -27.08
N GLY A 171 12.30 14.05 -27.23
CA GLY A 171 11.44 14.64 -28.24
C GLY A 171 11.94 14.19 -29.61
N ALA A 172 11.03 13.72 -30.46
CA ALA A 172 11.30 13.35 -31.85
C ALA A 172 12.16 14.40 -32.57
N PRO A 173 13.00 14.00 -33.56
CA PRO A 173 13.85 14.94 -34.29
C PRO A 173 12.99 15.76 -35.28
N GLY A 174 12.23 16.70 -34.75
CA GLY A 174 11.60 17.79 -35.48
C GLY A 174 12.55 18.98 -35.46
N GLY A 175 13.27 19.18 -36.56
CA GLY A 175 14.28 20.23 -36.69
C GLY A 175 13.72 21.63 -36.40
N GLY A 176 14.35 22.33 -35.46
CA GLY A 176 14.02 23.71 -35.14
C GLY A 176 14.72 24.15 -33.87
N LYS A 177 15.99 24.57 -33.98
CA LYS A 177 16.74 25.16 -32.87
C LYS A 177 16.04 26.47 -32.47
N GLN A 178 15.16 26.41 -31.47
CA GLN A 178 14.53 27.59 -30.89
C GLN A 178 15.60 28.42 -30.18
N ILE A 179 15.83 29.62 -30.72
CA ILE A 179 16.70 30.62 -30.12
C ILE A 179 15.89 31.27 -29.00
N SER A 180 16.31 31.06 -27.76
CA SER A 180 15.64 31.55 -26.54
C SER A 180 16.00 33.00 -26.17
N LYS A 181 16.80 33.69 -26.99
CA LYS A 181 17.13 35.11 -26.82
C LYS A 181 16.37 35.96 -27.84
N SER A 182 15.75 37.04 -27.38
CA SER A 182 15.17 38.03 -28.29
C SER A 182 16.28 38.71 -29.10
N LEU A 183 15.99 39.19 -30.32
CA LEU A 183 16.99 39.88 -31.15
C LEU A 183 17.64 41.05 -30.41
N SER A 184 16.88 41.73 -29.54
CA SER A 184 17.32 42.85 -28.71
C SER A 184 18.42 42.48 -27.72
N ASP A 185 18.48 41.22 -27.29
CA ASP A 185 19.42 40.70 -26.28
C ASP A 185 20.66 40.02 -26.88
N MET A 186 20.76 39.99 -28.20
CA MET A 186 21.89 39.40 -28.93
C MET A 186 22.93 40.46 -29.29
N GLY A 187 24.21 40.14 -29.10
CA GLY A 187 25.33 41.01 -29.50
C GLY A 187 25.51 41.07 -31.03
N ASP A 188 26.24 42.07 -31.51
CA ASP A 188 26.39 42.33 -32.96
C ASP A 188 26.98 41.15 -33.74
N ALA A 189 27.89 40.38 -33.12
CA ALA A 189 28.47 39.18 -33.71
C ALA A 189 27.43 38.04 -33.89
N GLU A 190 26.53 37.88 -32.91
CA GLU A 190 25.47 36.85 -32.95
C GLU A 190 24.41 37.22 -33.99
N ARG A 191 24.06 38.51 -34.09
CA ARG A 191 23.14 39.03 -35.12
C ARG A 191 23.69 38.88 -36.54
N LEU A 192 24.99 39.11 -36.72
CA LEU A 192 25.65 38.94 -38.02
C LEU A 192 25.71 37.47 -38.45
N ALA A 193 25.90 36.55 -37.51
CA ALA A 193 25.83 35.11 -37.78
C ALA A 193 24.41 34.70 -38.21
N LEU A 194 23.37 35.22 -37.55
CA LEU A 194 21.97 35.00 -37.91
C LEU A 194 21.59 35.59 -39.27
N ALA A 195 22.17 36.73 -39.63
CA ALA A 195 22.02 37.34 -40.96
C ALA A 195 22.64 36.47 -42.05
N ARG A 196 23.84 35.95 -41.81
CA ARG A 196 24.53 35.04 -42.75
C ARG A 196 23.80 33.72 -42.91
N GLU A 197 23.15 33.23 -41.86
CA GLU A 197 22.32 32.02 -41.90
C GLU A 197 20.93 32.24 -42.51
N GLY A 198 20.58 33.46 -42.94
CA GLY A 198 19.29 33.78 -43.58
C GLY A 198 18.10 33.71 -42.64
N LYS A 199 18.32 33.75 -41.32
CA LYS A 199 17.28 33.55 -40.29
C LYS A 199 16.68 34.86 -39.75
N LEU A 200 17.14 36.01 -40.24
CA LEU A 200 16.50 37.30 -40.00
C LEU A 200 15.35 37.47 -41.02
N LYS A 201 14.11 37.22 -40.59
CA LYS A 201 12.94 37.69 -41.34
C LYS A 201 12.82 39.20 -41.12
N ALA A 202 12.81 39.97 -42.21
CA ALA A 202 12.48 41.40 -42.15
C ALA A 202 11.09 41.56 -41.54
N ALA A 203 10.99 42.38 -40.49
CA ALA A 203 9.71 42.84 -39.99
C ALA A 203 9.06 43.68 -41.11
N GLN A 204 8.09 43.09 -41.82
CA GLN A 204 7.20 43.88 -42.67
C GLN A 204 6.35 44.74 -41.73
N GLY A 205 6.57 46.05 -41.81
CA GLY A 205 5.80 47.05 -41.11
C GLY A 205 4.51 47.40 -41.86
N GLN A 206 3.51 47.76 -41.05
CA GLN A 206 2.17 48.30 -41.33
C GLN A 206 1.10 47.33 -41.82
#